data_AF-A0A9D6LUK0-F1
#
_entry.id   AF-A0A9D6LUK0-F1
#
_cell.length_a   1.000
_cell.length_b   1.000
_cell.length_c   1.000
_cell.angle_alpha   90.00
_cell.angle_beta   90.00
_cell.angle_gamma   90.00
#
_symmetry.space_group_name_H-M   'P 1'
#
loop_
_entity.id
_entity.type
_entity.pdbx_description
1 polymer ?
#
loop_
_entity_poly.entity_id
_entity_poly.type
_entity_poly.pdbx_seq_one_letter_code
_entity_poly.pdbx_strand_id
1 'polypeptide(L)'
;MRFRVMVLSLALMLAVPGLLVAQQKEAPEQMAPDTRAADLQVELSKITFTAKRNIPSSDGIIVENGRVMEELFGWLVREYPAAIRARQTAAVSKVVFLDRAVQVFFADGKCALMILAKEDRLATDMKGPELLQLVRQGIDALFVSKPPLEQNKKPRPVT
;
A
#
# COMPACT_ATOMS: atom_id res chain seq x y z
N MET A 1 -52.80 37.65 -26.24
CA MET A 1 -53.62 36.43 -26.32
C MET A 1 -52.71 35.21 -26.37
N ARG A 2 -53.10 34.15 -25.65
CA ARG A 2 -52.38 32.88 -25.43
C ARG A 2 -52.33 32.03 -26.71
N PHE A 3 -51.37 31.11 -26.81
CA PHE A 3 -51.44 29.70 -27.30
C PHE A 3 -49.98 29.22 -27.51
N ARG A 4 -49.30 28.49 -26.61
CA ARG A 4 -49.42 27.06 -26.20
C ARG A 4 -49.56 26.06 -27.36
N VAL A 5 -48.44 25.47 -27.78
CA VAL A 5 -48.24 24.08 -28.27
C VAL A 5 -46.73 23.82 -28.08
N MET A 6 -46.18 23.10 -27.10
CA MET A 6 -46.24 21.65 -26.79
C MET A 6 -46.08 20.73 -28.01
N VAL A 7 -44.84 20.45 -28.42
CA VAL A 7 -44.47 19.13 -28.94
C VAL A 7 -43.09 18.75 -28.38
N LEU A 8 -43.16 17.98 -27.29
CA LEU A 8 -42.13 17.09 -26.81
C LEU A 8 -42.04 15.90 -27.77
N SER A 9 -40.83 15.42 -28.08
CA SER A 9 -40.45 14.04 -28.48
C SER A 9 -39.60 13.99 -29.75
N LEU A 10 -38.31 13.73 -29.60
CA LEU A 10 -37.60 12.87 -30.55
C LEU A 10 -36.58 12.02 -29.77
N ALA A 11 -37.08 10.92 -29.22
CA ALA A 11 -36.23 9.82 -28.78
C ALA A 11 -35.64 9.16 -30.04
N LEU A 12 -34.36 9.39 -30.29
CA LEU A 12 -33.65 8.76 -31.39
C LEU A 12 -33.29 7.33 -30.97
N MET A 13 -34.18 6.38 -31.27
CA MET A 13 -33.84 4.96 -31.32
C MET A 13 -32.85 4.74 -32.47
N LEU A 14 -31.59 4.46 -32.14
CA LEU A 14 -30.66 3.82 -33.05
C LEU A 14 -30.67 2.32 -32.75
N ALA A 15 -31.58 1.61 -33.43
CA ALA A 15 -31.52 0.18 -33.59
C ALA A 15 -30.46 -0.15 -34.65
N VAL A 16 -29.38 -0.82 -34.24
CA VAL A 16 -28.45 -1.47 -35.17
C VAL A 16 -28.62 -2.97 -35.00
N PRO A 17 -29.15 -3.70 -36.00
CA PRO A 17 -29.10 -5.16 -36.02
C PRO A 17 -27.89 -5.60 -36.86
N GLY A 18 -27.01 -6.43 -36.30
CA GLY A 18 -25.95 -7.05 -37.10
C GLY A 18 -24.77 -7.59 -36.32
N LEU A 19 -24.90 -8.84 -35.89
CA LEU A 19 -23.85 -9.87 -35.78
C LEU A 19 -22.39 -9.39 -35.91
N LEU A 20 -21.71 -9.25 -34.76
CA LEU A 20 -20.27 -9.44 -34.68
C LEU A 20 -19.98 -10.39 -33.52
N VAL A 21 -19.63 -11.62 -33.89
CA VAL A 21 -18.65 -12.49 -33.26
C VAL A 21 -18.69 -12.53 -31.73
N ALA A 22 -19.23 -13.62 -31.20
CA ALA A 22 -18.94 -14.09 -29.85
C ALA A 22 -17.43 -14.36 -29.70
N GLN A 23 -16.63 -13.32 -29.51
CA GLN A 23 -15.40 -13.45 -28.77
C GLN A 23 -15.83 -13.49 -27.31
N GLN A 24 -15.94 -14.71 -26.79
CA GLN A 24 -15.98 -15.00 -25.38
C GLN A 24 -14.63 -14.58 -24.79
N LYS A 25 -14.44 -13.26 -24.67
CA LYS A 25 -13.44 -12.68 -23.80
C LYS A 25 -14.01 -12.90 -22.42
N GLU A 26 -13.42 -13.86 -21.70
CA GLU A 26 -13.66 -14.09 -20.29
C GLU A 26 -13.89 -12.72 -19.63
N ALA A 27 -15.08 -12.56 -19.05
CA ALA A 27 -15.34 -11.44 -18.17
C ALA A 27 -14.15 -11.40 -17.21
N PRO A 28 -13.50 -10.23 -16.98
CA PRO A 28 -12.43 -10.17 -16.01
C PRO A 28 -13.03 -10.72 -14.73
N GLU A 29 -12.47 -11.83 -14.24
CA GLU A 29 -12.74 -12.31 -12.89
C GLU A 29 -12.60 -11.06 -12.03
N GLN A 30 -13.73 -10.59 -11.56
CA GLN A 30 -13.82 -9.48 -10.65
C GLN A 30 -13.28 -10.06 -9.36
N MET A 31 -11.94 -10.13 -9.28
CA MET A 31 -11.19 -10.61 -8.14
C MET A 31 -11.83 -9.94 -6.94
N ALA A 32 -12.39 -10.77 -6.05
CA ALA A 32 -12.87 -10.29 -4.78
C ALA A 32 -11.79 -9.37 -4.19
N PRO A 33 -12.16 -8.19 -3.66
CA PRO A 33 -11.19 -7.22 -3.16
C PRO A 33 -10.21 -7.95 -2.25
N ASP A 34 -8.93 -7.91 -2.60
CA ASP A 34 -7.87 -8.56 -1.84
C ASP A 34 -7.75 -7.89 -0.47
N THR A 35 -8.50 -8.41 0.51
CA THR A 35 -8.57 -7.83 1.86
C THR A 35 -7.25 -7.91 2.58
N ARG A 36 -6.29 -8.71 2.10
CA ARG A 36 -4.98 -8.90 2.73
C ARG A 36 -4.19 -7.60 2.84
N ALA A 37 -4.32 -6.68 1.89
CA ALA A 37 -3.71 -5.36 1.95
C ALA A 37 -4.26 -4.53 3.11
N ALA A 38 -5.57 -4.54 3.27
CA ALA A 38 -6.24 -3.86 4.37
C ALA A 38 -5.88 -4.50 5.72
N ASP A 39 -5.92 -5.84 5.81
CA ASP A 39 -5.58 -6.59 7.02
C ASP A 39 -4.12 -6.34 7.43
N LEU A 40 -3.20 -6.38 6.48
CA LEU A 40 -1.80 -6.09 6.73
C LEU A 40 -1.59 -4.64 7.16
N GLN A 41 -2.26 -3.69 6.52
CA GLN A 41 -2.20 -2.29 6.91
C GLN A 41 -2.72 -2.09 8.35
N VAL A 42 -3.83 -2.74 8.71
CA VAL A 42 -4.38 -2.71 10.07
C VAL A 42 -3.38 -3.25 11.08
N GLU A 43 -2.75 -4.41 10.82
CA GLU A 43 -1.73 -4.96 11.71
C GLU A 43 -0.51 -4.05 11.84
N LEU A 44 -0.01 -3.51 10.74
CA LEU A 44 1.15 -2.61 10.75
C LEU A 44 0.85 -1.28 11.44
N SER A 45 -0.38 -0.76 11.35
CA SER A 45 -0.80 0.49 12.00
C SER A 45 -0.75 0.44 13.53
N LYS A 46 -0.76 -0.78 14.12
CA LYS A 46 -0.62 -0.98 15.56
C LYS A 46 0.82 -0.77 16.05
N ILE A 47 1.79 -0.71 15.13
CA ILE A 47 3.21 -0.66 15.44
C ILE A 47 3.74 0.76 15.23
N THR A 48 4.58 1.22 16.15
CA THR A 48 5.32 2.47 15.97
C THR A 48 6.70 2.15 15.40
N PHE A 49 6.99 2.69 14.22
CA PHE A 49 8.28 2.50 13.54
C PHE A 49 9.16 3.73 13.72
N THR A 50 10.37 3.54 14.27
CA THR A 50 11.37 4.62 14.42
C THR A 50 12.46 4.47 13.38
N ALA A 51 12.68 5.47 12.53
CA ALA A 51 13.69 5.41 11.47
C ALA A 51 15.12 5.31 12.04
N LYS A 52 15.92 4.37 11.52
CA LYS A 52 17.33 4.17 11.91
C LYS A 52 18.26 5.23 11.31
N ARG A 53 17.91 5.74 10.13
CA ARG A 53 18.65 6.75 9.36
C ARG A 53 17.68 7.67 8.63
N ASN A 54 18.18 8.72 7.99
CA ASN A 54 17.34 9.56 7.13
C ASN A 54 16.80 8.73 5.97
N ILE A 55 15.50 8.83 5.71
CA ILE A 55 14.81 8.08 4.66
C ILE A 55 14.33 9.09 3.61
N PRO A 56 14.78 8.94 2.35
CA PRO A 56 14.45 9.87 1.29
C PRO A 56 12.96 9.81 0.92
N SER A 57 12.45 10.91 0.37
CA SER A 57 11.12 10.98 -0.23
C SER A 57 11.12 10.30 -1.60
N SER A 58 10.95 8.97 -1.61
CA SER A 58 10.97 8.15 -2.82
C SER A 58 9.97 7.01 -2.71
N ASP A 59 9.42 6.58 -3.85
CA ASP A 59 8.55 5.41 -4.01
C ASP A 59 9.33 4.10 -4.31
N GLY A 60 10.66 4.17 -4.38
CA GLY A 60 11.51 3.11 -4.93
C GLY A 60 12.59 2.58 -3.99
N ILE A 61 12.43 2.68 -2.66
CA ILE A 61 13.44 2.12 -1.75
C ILE A 61 13.30 0.60 -1.74
N ILE A 62 14.21 -0.09 -2.42
CA ILE A 62 14.15 -1.55 -2.56
C ILE A 62 14.76 -2.23 -1.34
N VAL A 63 14.00 -3.18 -0.79
CA VAL A 63 14.42 -4.04 0.31
C VAL A 63 14.24 -5.49 -0.10
N GLU A 64 15.32 -6.26 -0.03
CA GLU A 64 15.35 -7.67 -0.38
C GLU A 64 15.92 -8.48 0.78
N ASN A 65 15.22 -9.54 1.19
CA ASN A 65 15.65 -10.41 2.30
C ASN A 65 15.99 -9.65 3.60
N GLY A 66 15.28 -8.55 3.87
CA GLY A 66 15.52 -7.68 5.04
C GLY A 66 16.75 -6.78 4.93
N ARG A 67 17.29 -6.60 3.72
CA ARG A 67 18.44 -5.74 3.44
C ARG A 67 18.05 -4.68 2.41
N VAL A 68 18.48 -3.45 2.66
CA VAL A 68 18.29 -2.36 1.71
C VAL A 68 19.30 -2.50 0.58
N MET A 69 18.90 -2.23 -0.66
CA MET A 69 19.84 -2.07 -1.76
C MET A 69 20.63 -0.76 -1.58
N GLU A 70 21.80 -0.84 -0.94
CA GLU A 70 22.56 0.34 -0.47
C GLU A 70 23.02 1.28 -1.59
N GLU A 71 23.37 0.76 -2.78
CA GLU A 71 23.78 1.60 -3.91
C GLU A 71 22.64 2.51 -4.39
N LEU A 72 21.47 1.93 -4.61
CA LEU A 72 20.26 2.67 -4.99
C LEU A 72 19.83 3.60 -3.87
N PHE A 73 19.86 3.14 -2.62
CA PHE A 73 19.52 3.96 -1.47
C PHE A 73 20.45 5.18 -1.33
N GLY A 74 21.75 4.99 -1.51
CA GLY A 74 22.74 6.07 -1.50
C GLY A 74 22.51 7.08 -2.61
N TRP A 75 22.08 6.63 -3.80
CA TRP A 75 21.65 7.53 -4.86
C TRP A 75 20.38 8.31 -4.44
N LEU A 76 19.35 7.64 -3.93
CA LEU A 76 18.11 8.29 -3.49
C LEU A 76 18.33 9.35 -2.40
N VAL A 77 19.22 9.10 -1.45
CA VAL A 77 19.55 10.05 -0.37
C VAL A 77 20.21 11.32 -0.90
N ARG A 78 20.93 11.26 -2.04
CA ARG A 78 21.55 12.43 -2.67
C ARG A 78 20.56 13.25 -3.47
N GLU A 79 19.66 12.57 -4.18
CA GLU A 79 18.73 13.22 -5.12
C GLU A 79 17.46 13.74 -4.46
N TYR A 80 16.99 13.07 -3.39
CA TYR A 80 15.70 13.38 -2.78
C TYR A 80 15.87 13.87 -1.33
N PRO A 81 15.06 14.87 -0.91
CA PRO A 81 15.06 15.30 0.47
C PRO A 81 14.57 14.18 1.40
N ALA A 82 14.99 14.22 2.66
CA ALA A 82 14.51 13.27 3.67
C ALA A 82 13.01 13.49 3.96
N ALA A 83 12.19 12.47 3.67
CA ALA A 83 10.78 12.43 4.09
C ALA A 83 10.65 12.11 5.58
N ILE A 84 11.53 11.24 6.11
CA ILE A 84 11.56 10.84 7.51
C ILE A 84 13.00 10.99 7.99
N ARG A 85 13.21 11.77 9.06
CA ARG A 85 14.54 11.97 9.63
C ARG A 85 14.93 10.79 10.52
N ALA A 86 16.24 10.58 10.69
CA ALA A 86 16.74 9.60 11.65
C ALA A 86 16.12 9.84 13.04
N ARG A 87 15.76 8.75 13.73
CA ARG A 87 15.08 8.71 15.03
C ARG A 87 13.64 9.27 15.03
N GLN A 88 13.13 9.73 13.89
CA GLN A 88 11.72 10.12 13.79
C GLN A 88 10.83 8.88 13.74
N THR A 89 9.69 8.95 14.41
CA THR A 89 8.64 7.94 14.32
C THR A 89 7.78 8.17 13.08
N ALA A 90 7.43 7.11 12.37
CA ALA A 90 6.49 7.13 11.26
C ALA A 90 5.47 5.99 11.42
N ALA A 91 4.23 6.27 10.99
CA ALA A 91 3.19 5.27 10.85
C ALA A 91 3.08 4.84 9.38
N VAL A 92 2.64 3.60 9.17
CA VAL A 92 2.29 3.11 7.83
C VAL A 92 1.01 3.81 7.38
N SER A 93 1.06 4.47 6.22
CA SER A 93 -0.09 5.19 5.65
C SER A 93 -0.86 4.36 4.63
N LYS A 94 -0.19 3.45 3.92
CA LYS A 94 -0.79 2.60 2.88
C LYS A 94 0.04 1.35 2.67
N VAL A 95 -0.62 0.26 2.30
CA VAL A 95 0.01 -0.96 1.79
C VAL A 95 -0.54 -1.24 0.39
N VAL A 96 0.33 -1.60 -0.55
CA VAL A 96 -0.03 -2.03 -1.91
C VAL A 96 0.67 -3.35 -2.21
N PHE A 97 -0.08 -4.30 -2.76
CA PHE A 97 0.48 -5.54 -3.28
C PHE A 97 0.85 -5.40 -4.74
N LEU A 98 2.01 -5.94 -5.07
CA LEU A 98 2.47 -6.19 -6.42
C LEU A 98 2.75 -7.69 -6.54
N ASP A 99 2.87 -8.20 -7.77
CA ASP A 99 3.06 -9.64 -8.01
C ASP A 99 4.26 -10.22 -7.24
N ARG A 100 5.38 -9.48 -7.19
CA ARG A 100 6.64 -9.94 -6.57
C ARG A 100 7.09 -9.08 -5.40
N ALA A 101 6.27 -8.13 -4.94
CA ALA A 101 6.67 -7.22 -3.89
C ALA A 101 5.47 -6.71 -3.09
N VAL A 102 5.72 -6.25 -1.87
CA VAL A 102 4.78 -5.44 -1.10
C VAL A 102 5.35 -4.04 -0.98
N GLN A 103 4.59 -3.05 -1.43
CA GLN A 103 4.91 -1.65 -1.21
C GLN A 103 4.27 -1.15 0.08
N VAL A 104 5.09 -0.63 0.99
CA VAL A 104 4.66 -0.07 2.26
C VAL A 104 4.98 1.41 2.29
N PHE A 105 3.95 2.24 2.43
CA PHE A 105 4.06 3.69 2.40
C PHE A 105 4.10 4.28 3.81
N PHE A 106 4.88 5.34 3.96
CA PHE A 106 5.03 6.14 5.16
C PHE A 106 4.91 7.64 4.81
N ALA A 107 4.78 8.47 5.85
CA ALA A 107 4.76 9.94 5.73
C ALA A 107 3.74 10.42 4.67
N ASP A 108 2.51 9.91 4.77
CA ASP A 108 1.40 10.23 3.87
C ASP A 108 1.69 9.92 2.40
N GLY A 109 2.40 8.83 2.14
CA GLY A 109 2.71 8.37 0.79
C GLY A 109 3.98 8.97 0.18
N LYS A 110 4.73 9.80 0.93
CA LYS A 110 5.97 10.44 0.44
C LYS A 110 7.16 9.49 0.36
N CYS A 111 7.09 8.37 1.09
CA CYS A 111 8.13 7.36 1.14
C CYS A 111 7.50 5.99 0.98
N ALA A 112 8.00 5.15 0.08
CA ALA A 112 7.59 3.76 -0.06
C ALA A 112 8.80 2.82 0.03
N LEU A 113 8.66 1.76 0.82
CA LEU A 113 9.55 0.61 0.81
C LEU A 113 8.96 -0.45 -0.12
N MET A 114 9.74 -0.88 -1.11
CA MET A 114 9.40 -1.98 -1.99
C MET A 114 10.08 -3.24 -1.46
N ILE A 115 9.32 -4.06 -0.75
CA ILE A 115 9.81 -5.27 -0.07
C ILE A 115 9.61 -6.46 -1.01
N LEU A 116 10.70 -6.97 -1.58
CA LEU A 116 10.67 -8.05 -2.55
C LEU A 116 10.39 -9.39 -1.88
N ALA A 117 9.50 -10.18 -2.48
CA ALA A 117 9.38 -11.61 -2.21
C ALA A 117 10.61 -12.34 -2.79
N LYS A 118 10.90 -13.54 -2.28
CA LYS A 118 12.01 -14.36 -2.78
C LYS A 118 11.83 -14.68 -4.26
N GLU A 119 12.95 -14.88 -4.97
CA GLU A 119 12.98 -15.00 -6.44
C GLU A 119 12.02 -16.06 -7.00
N ASP A 120 11.74 -17.13 -6.25
CA ASP A 120 10.90 -18.26 -6.64
C ASP A 120 9.44 -18.15 -6.19
N ARG A 121 9.03 -17.04 -5.54
CA ARG A 121 7.69 -16.89 -4.96
C ARG A 121 7.05 -15.56 -5.31
N LEU A 122 5.77 -15.60 -5.69
CA LEU A 122 4.96 -14.40 -5.81
C LEU A 122 4.50 -13.96 -4.43
N ALA A 123 4.51 -12.64 -4.19
CA ALA A 123 3.95 -12.07 -2.96
C ALA A 123 2.44 -12.33 -2.87
N THR A 124 1.77 -12.44 -4.02
CA THR A 124 0.34 -12.79 -4.13
C THR A 124 0.03 -14.21 -3.65
N ASP A 125 1.00 -15.11 -3.63
CA ASP A 125 0.80 -16.52 -3.21
C ASP A 125 1.10 -16.72 -1.71
N MET A 126 1.64 -15.70 -1.04
CA MET A 126 1.98 -15.78 0.38
C MET A 126 0.74 -15.67 1.27
N LYS A 127 0.72 -16.46 2.35
CA LYS A 127 -0.34 -16.44 3.36
C LYS A 127 -0.11 -15.27 4.33
N GLY A 128 -1.20 -14.78 4.95
CA GLY A 128 -1.18 -13.60 5.84
C GLY A 128 -0.03 -13.55 6.86
N PRO A 129 0.22 -14.60 7.67
CA PRO A 129 1.32 -14.59 8.63
C PRO A 129 2.72 -14.52 7.98
N GLU A 130 2.91 -15.24 6.87
CA GLU A 130 4.18 -15.27 6.13
C GLU A 130 4.48 -13.91 5.50
N LEU A 131 3.45 -13.30 4.92
CA LEU A 131 3.50 -11.97 4.36
C LEU A 131 3.78 -10.90 5.42
N LEU A 132 3.10 -10.96 6.57
CA LEU A 132 3.36 -10.06 7.69
C LEU A 132 4.81 -10.18 8.15
N GLN A 133 5.35 -11.40 8.22
CA GLN A 133 6.75 -11.62 8.56
C GLN A 133 7.70 -10.99 7.52
N LEU A 134 7.46 -11.24 6.23
CA LEU A 134 8.24 -10.64 5.13
C LEU A 134 8.27 -9.12 5.25
N VAL A 135 7.10 -8.51 5.42
CA VAL A 135 6.97 -7.06 5.47
C VAL A 135 7.60 -6.48 6.72
N ARG A 136 7.43 -7.10 7.89
CA ARG A 136 8.10 -6.66 9.11
C ARG A 136 9.62 -6.75 8.98
N GLN A 137 10.14 -7.84 8.43
CA GLN A 137 11.57 -7.99 8.18
C GLN A 137 12.09 -6.90 7.22
N GLY A 138 11.34 -6.56 6.18
CA GLY A 138 11.69 -5.49 5.25
C GLY A 138 11.67 -4.10 5.90
N ILE A 139 10.63 -3.78 6.68
CA ILE A 139 10.55 -2.51 7.42
C ILE A 139 11.68 -2.41 8.44
N ASP A 140 11.98 -3.50 9.15
CA ASP A 140 13.06 -3.55 10.14
C ASP A 140 14.44 -3.32 9.52
N ALA A 141 14.62 -3.37 8.20
CA ALA A 141 15.86 -2.97 7.55
C ALA A 141 16.19 -1.48 7.78
N LEU A 142 15.17 -0.62 7.82
CA LEU A 142 15.29 0.83 7.96
C LEU A 142 14.70 1.39 9.25
N PHE A 143 13.89 0.61 9.96
CA PHE A 143 13.17 1.05 11.15
C PHE A 143 13.43 0.14 12.34
N VAL A 144 13.18 0.66 13.53
CA VAL A 144 13.02 -0.11 14.76
C VAL A 144 11.53 -0.19 15.05
N SER A 145 10.99 -1.41 15.04
CA SER A 145 9.61 -1.69 15.43
C SER A 145 9.50 -1.80 16.94
N LYS A 146 8.79 -0.89 17.61
CA LYS A 146 8.39 -1.07 19.01
C LYS A 146 6.89 -1.37 19.08
N PRO A 147 6.47 -2.36 19.88
CA PRO A 147 5.05 -2.48 20.21
C PRO A 147 4.58 -1.16 20.85
N PRO A 148 3.30 -0.77 20.67
CA PRO A 148 2.78 0.46 21.23
C PRO A 148 3.02 0.44 22.74
N LEU A 149 3.56 1.54 23.29
CA LEU A 149 3.79 1.67 24.72
C LEU A 149 2.48 1.36 25.42
N GLU A 150 2.43 0.27 26.19
CA GLU A 150 1.34 0.05 27.14
C GLU A 150 1.29 1.31 28.00
N GLN A 151 0.21 2.08 27.85
CA GLN A 151 0.00 3.26 28.68
C GLN A 151 -0.02 2.76 30.12
N ASN A 152 1.03 3.11 30.88
CA ASN A 152 1.17 2.79 32.29
C ASN A 152 -0.18 3.01 32.98
N LYS A 153 -0.83 1.92 33.40
CA LYS A 153 -1.93 1.96 34.36
C LYS A 153 -1.37 2.64 35.60
N LYS A 154 -1.66 3.93 35.75
CA LYS A 154 -1.43 4.70 36.98
C LYS A 154 -2.01 3.86 38.13
N PRO A 155 -1.23 3.47 39.15
CA PRO A 155 -1.80 2.76 40.29
C PRO A 155 -2.84 3.69 40.92
N ARG A 156 -4.08 3.19 41.07
CA ARG A 156 -5.10 3.91 41.85
C ARG A 156 -4.54 4.08 43.26
N PRO A 157 -4.62 5.27 43.86
CA PRO A 157 -4.36 5.39 45.28
C PRO A 157 -5.41 4.55 46.01
N VAL A 158 -4.94 3.61 46.82
CA VAL A 158 -5.77 2.92 47.80
C VAL A 158 -5.99 3.94 48.91
N THR A 159 -7.23 4.41 49.05
CA THR A 159 -7.70 5.15 50.23
C THR A 159 -8.28 4.16 51.22
#